data_AF-A0ABD0P990-F1
#
_entry.id   AF-A0ABD0P990-F1
#
_cell.length_a   1.000
_cell.length_b   1.000
_cell.length_c   1.000
_cell.angle_alpha   90.00
_cell.angle_beta   90.00
_cell.angle_gamma   90.00
#
_symmetry.space_group_name_H-M   'P 1'
#
loop_
_entity.id
_entity.type
_entity.pdbx_description
1 polymer ?
#
loop_
_entity_poly.entity_id
_entity_poly.type
_entity_poly.pdbx_seq_one_letter_code
_entity_poly.pdbx_strand_id
1 'polypeptide(L)' 'PPMDGIVLETYGSGNAPSNQADLLNEIHNATKRGLIMINCTQCLRGTVTTSYATGQVRV' A
#
# COMPACT_ATOMS: atom_id res chain seq x y z
N PRO A 1 4.27 -22.07 -5.45
CA PRO A 1 3.75 -21.78 -4.09
C PRO A 1 2.75 -20.61 -4.11
N PRO A 2 1.68 -20.64 -3.30
CA PRO A 2 0.82 -19.46 -3.13
C PRO A 2 1.58 -18.32 -2.43
N MET A 3 1.17 -17.08 -2.68
CA MET A 3 1.78 -15.87 -2.10
C MET A 3 1.08 -15.54 -0.77
N ASP A 4 1.86 -15.38 0.31
CA ASP A 4 1.34 -15.11 1.65
C ASP A 4 1.25 -13.61 2.00
N GLY A 5 1.95 -12.76 1.26
CA GLY A 5 1.94 -11.31 1.48
C GLY A 5 2.79 -10.53 0.49
N ILE A 6 2.69 -9.21 0.58
CA ILE A 6 3.41 -8.25 -0.27
C ILE A 6 3.97 -7.07 0.55
N VAL A 7 5.10 -6.54 0.08
CA VAL A 7 5.67 -5.27 0.54
C VAL A 7 5.46 -4.24 -0.56
N LEU A 8 4.79 -3.13 -0.23
CA LEU A 8 4.56 -2.01 -1.14
C LEU A 8 5.54 -0.90 -0.80
N GLU A 9 6.50 -0.65 -1.69
CA GLU A 9 7.37 0.52 -1.59
C GLU A 9 6.65 1.73 -2.20
N THR A 10 6.16 2.62 -1.35
CA THR A 10 5.37 3.79 -1.73
C THR A 10 6.17 5.08 -1.62
N TYR A 11 5.65 6.16 -2.21
CA TYR A 11 6.39 7.41 -2.32
C TYR A 11 6.44 8.18 -0.99
N GLY A 12 7.64 8.71 -0.68
CA GLY A 12 7.83 9.67 0.40
C GLY A 12 7.34 9.14 1.75
N SER A 13 6.32 9.77 2.31
CA SER A 13 5.78 9.39 3.62
C SER A 13 4.79 8.22 3.56
N GLY A 14 4.73 7.44 2.48
CA GLY A 14 3.85 6.27 2.42
C GLY A 14 2.70 6.36 1.41
N ASN A 15 2.76 7.26 0.44
CA ASN A 15 1.63 7.62 -0.41
C ASN A 15 1.58 6.74 -1.67
N ALA A 16 0.41 6.18 -1.95
CA ALA A 16 0.11 5.44 -3.17
C ALA A 16 -0.87 6.21 -4.06
N PRO A 17 -0.95 5.92 -5.36
CA PRO A 17 -1.96 6.50 -6.23
C PRO A 17 -3.37 6.20 -5.74
N SER A 18 -4.15 7.24 -5.43
CA SER A 18 -5.54 7.11 -4.98
C SER A 18 -6.56 7.28 -6.11
N ASN A 19 -6.10 7.56 -7.32
CA ASN A 19 -6.93 7.80 -8.51
C ASN A 19 -6.94 6.62 -9.50
N GLN A 20 -6.31 5.49 -9.14
CA GLN A 20 -6.26 4.27 -9.94
C GLN A 20 -7.14 3.19 -9.31
N ALA A 21 -8.40 3.14 -9.73
CA ALA A 21 -9.41 2.29 -9.11
C ALA A 21 -9.11 0.79 -9.28
N ASP A 22 -8.54 0.38 -10.41
CA ASP A 22 -8.09 -0.98 -10.68
C ASP A 22 -7.01 -1.45 -9.70
N LEU A 23 -5.99 -0.62 -9.46
CA LEU A 23 -4.95 -0.89 -8.47
C LEU A 23 -5.54 -1.03 -7.06
N LEU A 24 -6.39 -0.08 -6.64
CA LEU A 24 -7.04 -0.13 -5.32
C LEU A 24 -7.93 -1.36 -5.16
N ASN A 25 -8.65 -1.74 -6.21
CA ASN A 25 -9.50 -2.93 -6.20
C ASN A 25 -8.67 -4.22 -6.08
N GLU A 26 -7.54 -4.32 -6.77
CA GLU A 26 -6.66 -5.49 -6.64
C GLU A 26 -6.03 -5.59 -5.24
N ILE A 27 -5.62 -4.45 -4.67
CA ILE A 27 -5.13 -4.38 -3.29
C ILE A 27 -6.24 -4.84 -2.32
N HIS A 28 -7.45 -4.32 -2.46
CA HIS A 28 -8.61 -4.73 -1.65
C HIS A 28 -8.92 -6.23 -1.78
N ASN A 29 -8.89 -6.75 -3.01
CA ASN A 29 -9.13 -8.17 -3.29
C ASN A 29 -8.03 -9.06 -2.70
N ALA A 30 -6.77 -8.63 -2.74
CA ALA A 30 -5.66 -9.32 -2.11
C ALA A 30 -5.80 -9.38 -0.59
N THR A 31 -6.19 -8.27 0.06
CA THR A 31 -6.50 -8.25 1.51
C THR A 31 -7.65 -9.20 1.84
N LYS A 32 -8.71 -9.25 1.03
CA LYS A 32 -9.83 -10.20 1.20
C LYS A 32 -9.42 -11.67 1.10
N ARG A 33 -8.39 -11.97 0.29
CA ARG A 33 -7.81 -13.32 0.20
C ARG A 33 -6.94 -13.68 1.40
N GLY A 34 -6.73 -12.76 2.34
CA GLY A 34 -5.95 -12.97 3.56
C GLY A 34 -4.45 -12.67 3.40
N LEU A 35 -4.03 -12.03 2.31
CA LEU A 35 -2.63 -11.65 2.12
C LEU A 35 -2.26 -10.51 3.09
N ILE A 36 -1.09 -10.63 3.71
CA ILE A 36 -0.53 -9.57 4.55
C ILE A 36 0.10 -8.50 3.65
N MET A 37 -0.21 -7.23 3.90
CA MET A 37 0.43 -6.11 3.22
C MET A 37 1.23 -5.25 4.17
N ILE A 38 2.46 -4.92 3.77
CA ILE A 38 3.33 -4.00 4.49
C ILE A 38 3.61 -2.81 3.58
N ASN A 39 3.24 -1.61 4.02
CA ASN A 39 3.61 -0.37 3.34
C ASN A 39 4.95 0.13 3.89
N CYS A 40 5.94 0.30 3.02
CA CYS A 40 7.23 0.92 3.33
C CYS A 40 7.51 2.07 2.36
N THR A 41 8.42 2.96 2.73
CA THR A 41 8.83 4.06 1.84
C THR A 41 9.95 3.61 0.92
N GLN A 42 9.92 4.07 -0.33
CA GLN A 42 11.06 3.96 -1.28
C GLN A 42 12.28 4.79 -0.83
N CYS A 43 12.10 5.72 0.11
CA CYS A 43 13.19 6.55 0.60
C CYS A 43 14.17 5.73 1.45
N LEU A 44 15.48 5.92 1.23
CA LEU A 44 16.54 5.29 2.03
C LEU A 44 16.45 5.58 3.54
N ARG A 45 15.82 6.69 3.91
CA ARG A 45 15.56 7.11 5.30
C ARG A 45 14.19 7.76 5.38
N GLY A 46 13.48 7.48 6.48
CA GLY A 46 12.16 8.02 6.75
C GLY A 46 11.23 6.95 7.31
N THR A 47 9.99 7.33 7.60
CA THR A 47 8.95 6.42 8.09
C THR A 47 7.64 6.72 7.38
N VAL A 48 6.83 5.69 7.16
CA VAL A 48 5.48 5.83 6.62
C VAL A 48 4.57 6.49 7.66
N THR A 49 3.79 7.48 7.23
CA THR A 49 2.84 8.24 8.05
C THR A 49 1.56 8.50 7.26
N THR A 50 0.44 8.67 7.95
CA THR A 50 -0.87 8.95 7.34
C THR A 50 -1.12 10.44 7.12
N SER A 51 -0.06 11.22 6.84
CA SER A 51 -0.11 12.69 6.82
C SER A 51 -0.85 13.27 5.61
N TYR A 52 -1.03 12.49 4.54
CA TYR A 52 -1.70 12.92 3.30
C TYR A 52 -2.90 12.03 2.99
N ALA A 53 -3.90 12.60 2.29
CA ALA A 53 -5.12 11.87 1.90
C ALA A 53 -4.81 10.61 1.07
N THR A 54 -3.80 10.66 0.20
CA THR A 54 -3.32 9.52 -0.60
C THR A 54 -2.69 8.40 0.23
N GLY A 55 -2.26 8.69 1.47
CA GLY A 55 -1.79 7.70 2.45
C GLY A 55 -2.89 7.19 3.40
N GLN A 56 -4.13 7.65 3.25
CA GLN A 56 -5.28 7.26 4.08
C GLN A 56 -6.36 6.49 3.31
N VAL A 57 -6.07 6.07 2.08
CA VAL A 57 -7.01 5.29 1.28
C VAL A 57 -7.32 3.99 2.00
N ARG A 58 -8.57 3.81 2.40
CA ARG A 58 -9.05 2.57 3.01
C ARG A 58 -9.27 1.52 1.93
N VAL A 59 -8.34 0.57 1.89
CA VAL A 59 -8.45 -0.71 1.18
C VAL A 59 -8.87 -1.81 2.14
#